data_AF-A0A3M1Z683-F1
#
_entry.id   AF-A0A3M1Z683-F1
#
_cell.length_a   1.000
_cell.length_b   1.000
_cell.length_c   1.000
_cell.angle_alpha   90.00
_cell.angle_beta   90.00
_cell.angle_gamma   90.00
#
_symmetry.space_group_name_H-M   'P 1'
#
loop_
_entity.id
_entity.type
_entity.pdbx_description
1 polymer ?
#
loop_
_entity_poly.entity_id
_entity_poly.type
_entity_poly.pdbx_seq_one_letter_code
_entity_poly.pdbx_strand_id
1 'polypeptide(L)' 'MPKTILVTGGAGFIGSAVVRQYLAETDAVVVN' A
#
# COMPACT_ATOMS: atom_id res chain seq x y z
N MET A 1 0.37 16.37 -5.84
CA MET A 1 -0.69 15.34 -5.84
C MET A 1 -0.07 14.06 -5.33
N PRO A 2 -0.65 13.39 -4.31
CA PRO A 2 -0.13 12.12 -3.81
C PRO A 2 -0.20 11.03 -4.90
N LYS A 3 0.80 10.17 -5.00
CA LYS A 3 0.79 9.02 -5.92
C LYS A 3 -0.26 8.01 -5.44
N THR A 4 -1.02 7.46 -6.38
CA THR A 4 -1.94 6.35 -6.10
C THR A 4 -1.26 5.04 -6.48
N ILE A 5 -1.22 4.08 -5.56
CA ILE A 5 -0.59 2.77 -5.74
C ILE A 5 -1.66 1.69 -5.63
N LEU A 6 -1.80 0.85 -6.67
CA LEU A 6 -2.63 -0.33 -6.65
C LEU A 6 -1.80 -1.55 -6.21
N VAL A 7 -2.17 -2.20 -5.11
CA VAL A 7 -1.49 -3.38 -4.57
C VAL A 7 -2.39 -4.60 -4.70
N THR A 8 -2.21 -5.39 -5.77
CA THR A 8 -2.93 -6.66 -5.90
C THR A 8 -2.49 -7.66 -4.83
N GLY A 9 -3.44 -8.40 -4.24
CA GLY A 9 -3.13 -9.36 -3.18
C GLY A 9 -2.72 -8.68 -1.86
N GLY A 10 -3.08 -7.40 -1.66
CA GLY A 10 -2.67 -6.61 -0.49
C GLY A 10 -3.23 -7.11 0.84
N ALA A 11 -4.17 -8.06 0.85
CA ALA A 11 -4.62 -8.76 2.06
C ALA A 11 -3.78 -10.00 2.42
N GLY A 12 -2.86 -10.44 1.56
CA GLY A 12 -1.97 -11.59 1.81
C GLY A 12 -0.88 -11.30 2.83
N PHE A 13 -0.08 -12.32 3.19
CA PHE A 13 0.98 -12.18 4.21
C PHE A 13 1.97 -11.05 3.86
N ILE A 14 2.60 -11.11 2.69
CA ILE A 14 3.54 -10.07 2.22
C ILE A 14 2.77 -8.81 1.80
N GLY A 15 1.66 -8.96 1.07
CA GLY A 15 0.88 -7.84 0.56
C GLY A 15 0.42 -6.89 1.67
N SER A 16 -0.01 -7.42 2.80
CA SER A 16 -0.45 -6.60 3.94
C SER A 16 0.71 -5.85 4.61
N ALA A 17 1.93 -6.39 4.60
CA ALA A 17 3.12 -5.70 5.08
C ALA A 17 3.46 -4.52 4.16
N VAL A 18 3.40 -4.72 2.84
CA VAL A 18 3.65 -3.67 1.84
C VAL A 18 2.62 -2.54 1.94
N VAL A 19 1.32 -2.87 2.08
CA VAL A 19 0.26 -1.86 2.29
C VAL A 19 0.55 -1.03 3.54
N ARG A 20 0.87 -1.68 4.67
CA ARG A 20 1.19 -0.98 5.92
C ARG A 20 2.45 -0.13 5.83
N GLN A 21 3.47 -0.63 5.14
CA GLN A 21 4.71 0.12 4.91
C GLN A 21 4.44 1.40 4.11
N TYR A 22 3.71 1.32 2.99
CA TYR A 22 3.41 2.50 2.19
C TYR A 22 2.55 3.52 2.92
N LEU A 23 1.55 3.08 3.69
CA LEU A 23 0.73 3.97 4.51
C LEU A 23 1.54 4.66 5.64
N ALA A 24 2.61 4.03 6.13
CA ALA A 24 3.42 4.57 7.22
C ALA A 24 4.57 5.47 6.73
N GLU A 25 5.17 5.15 5.58
CA GLU A 25 6.41 5.76 5.11
C GLU A 25 6.21 6.79 3.99
N THR A 26 4.98 6.91 3.45
CA THR A 26 4.71 7.76 2.29
C THR A 26 3.38 8.47 2.40
N ASP A 27 3.21 9.56 1.66
CA ASP A 27 1.93 10.24 1.46
C ASP A 27 1.08 9.59 0.35
N ALA A 28 1.39 8.36 -0.06
CA ALA A 28 0.68 7.69 -1.14
C ALA A 28 -0.72 7.26 -0.71
N VAL A 29 -1.66 7.32 -1.65
CA VAL A 29 -2.97 6.68 -1.50
C VAL A 29 -2.82 5.24 -1.97
N VAL A 30 -3.06 4.28 -1.06
CA VAL A 30 -2.98 2.85 -1.35
C VAL A 30 -4.39 2.29 -1.60
N VAL A 31 -4.57 1.63 -2.74
CA VAL A 31 -5.75 0.82 -3.08
C VAL A 31 -5.27 -0.62 -3.16
N ASN A 32 -5.90 -1.54 -2.44
CA ASN A 32 -5.47 -2.95 -2.37
C ASN A 32 -6.53 -3.95 -2.83
#